data_AF-A0A2M9E9R3-F1
#
_entry.id   AF-A0A2M9E9R3-F1
#
_cell.length_a   1.000
_cell.length_b   1.000
_cell.length_c   1.000
_cell.angle_alpha   90.00
_cell.angle_beta   90.00
_cell.angle_gamma   90.00
#
_symmetry.space_group_name_H-M   'P 1'
#
loop_
_entity.id
_entity.type
_entity.pdbx_description
1 polymer ?
#
loop_
_entity_poly.entity_id
_entity_poly.type
_entity_poly.pdbx_seq_one_letter_code
_entity_poly.pdbx_strand_id
1 'polypeptide(L)'
;MAGVPWTSRDVAILRAMAPRCSSFEIAAELGRTSDAVKHAARRHGIELRKCGEAVPNARYSDDLIEKARQLHDQGYGPRWISRRLQINEWTLRSALYYRQRQRPAGSLLQRARSRADRAAPVAASQATAK
;
A
#
# COMPACT_ATOMS: atom_id res chain seq x y z
N MET A 1 -11.23 -17.52 32.23
CA MET A 1 -12.07 -17.63 31.01
C MET A 1 -11.15 -17.86 29.82
N ALA A 2 -11.20 -19.05 29.21
CA ALA A 2 -10.47 -19.30 27.98
C ALA A 2 -11.13 -18.50 26.85
N GLY A 3 -10.45 -17.46 26.35
CA GLY A 3 -10.95 -16.64 25.26
C GLY A 3 -11.11 -17.45 23.97
N VAL A 4 -12.03 -17.02 23.10
CA VAL A 4 -12.26 -17.63 21.78
C VAL A 4 -10.93 -17.69 21.01
N PRO A 5 -10.51 -18.87 20.50
CA PRO A 5 -9.25 -19.01 19.79
C PRO A 5 -9.27 -18.23 18.46
N TRP A 6 -8.11 -17.67 18.09
CA TRP A 6 -7.94 -16.97 16.82
C TRP A 6 -7.83 -17.98 15.69
N THR A 7 -8.77 -17.91 14.75
CA THR A 7 -8.75 -18.76 13.55
C THR A 7 -7.88 -18.12 12.46
N SER A 8 -7.43 -18.94 11.50
CA SER A 8 -6.71 -18.42 10.31
C SER A 8 -7.54 -17.40 9.51
N ARG A 9 -8.88 -17.53 9.54
CA ARG A 9 -9.81 -16.58 8.93
C ARG A 9 -9.76 -15.23 9.65
N ASP A 10 -9.79 -15.24 10.98
CA ASP A 10 -9.71 -14.00 11.78
C ASP A 10 -8.40 -13.25 11.50
N VAL A 11 -7.28 -13.99 11.39
CA VAL A 11 -5.97 -13.41 11.08
C VAL A 11 -5.93 -12.85 9.65
N ALA A 12 -6.61 -13.49 8.69
CA ALA A 12 -6.73 -12.98 7.33
C ALA A 12 -7.52 -11.66 7.28
N ILE A 13 -8.65 -11.59 8.00
CA ILE A 13 -9.46 -10.36 8.14
C ILE A 13 -8.63 -9.26 8.80
N LEU A 14 -7.96 -9.58 9.92
CA LEU A 14 -7.07 -8.67 10.63
C LEU A 14 -5.99 -8.08 9.70
N ARG A 15 -5.34 -8.90 8.87
CA ARG A 15 -4.35 -8.43 7.89
C ARG A 15 -4.95 -7.54 6.81
N ALA A 16 -6.15 -7.87 6.32
CA ALA A 16 -6.80 -7.11 5.25
C ALA A 16 -7.37 -5.76 5.73
N MET A 17 -7.78 -5.68 7.00
CA MET A 17 -8.37 -4.47 7.58
C MET A 17 -7.36 -3.56 8.27
N ALA A 18 -6.27 -4.10 8.83
CA ALA A 18 -5.21 -3.34 9.52
C ALA A 18 -4.73 -2.05 8.82
N PRO A 19 -4.53 -2.00 7.47
CA PRO A 19 -4.07 -0.79 6.82
C PRO A 19 -5.16 0.30 6.65
N ARG A 20 -6.44 -0.02 6.87
CA ARG A 20 -7.58 0.87 6.58
C ARG A 20 -8.39 1.22 7.84
N CYS A 21 -8.55 0.24 8.72
CA CYS A 21 -9.44 0.31 9.87
C CYS A 21 -8.64 0.41 11.17
N SER A 22 -9.23 1.08 12.15
CA SER A 22 -8.78 1.11 13.54
C SER A 22 -9.01 -0.23 14.22
N SER A 23 -8.33 -0.46 15.35
CA SER A 23 -8.57 -1.64 16.19
C SER A 23 -10.01 -1.77 16.67
N PHE A 24 -10.74 -0.66 16.77
CA PHE A 24 -12.15 -0.64 17.18
C PHE A 24 -13.07 -1.15 16.07
N GLU A 25 -12.88 -0.67 14.84
CA GLU A 25 -13.66 -1.12 13.68
C GLU A 25 -13.41 -2.61 13.37
N ILE A 26 -12.15 -3.06 13.50
CA ILE A 26 -11.80 -4.48 13.33
C ILE A 26 -12.41 -5.34 14.44
N ALA A 27 -12.47 -4.81 15.66
CA ALA A 27 -13.11 -5.47 16.80
C ALA A 27 -14.61 -5.64 16.58
N ALA A 28 -15.29 -4.62 16.06
CA ALA A 28 -16.70 -4.69 15.70
C ALA A 28 -16.95 -5.77 14.62
N GLU A 29 -16.11 -5.83 13.59
CA GLU A 29 -16.22 -6.84 12.51
C GLU A 29 -16.00 -8.28 13.03
N LEU A 30 -15.05 -8.47 13.95
CA LEU A 30 -14.70 -9.78 14.49
C LEU A 30 -15.53 -10.18 15.72
N GLY A 31 -16.42 -9.31 16.21
CA GLY A 31 -17.16 -9.53 17.46
C GLY A 31 -16.25 -9.69 18.68
N ARG A 32 -15.11 -8.99 18.72
CA ARG A 32 -14.11 -9.07 19.79
C ARG A 32 -13.83 -7.71 20.40
N THR A 33 -13.07 -7.67 21.49
CA THR A 33 -12.62 -6.40 22.07
C THR A 33 -11.44 -5.81 21.31
N SER A 34 -11.30 -4.48 21.33
CA SER A 34 -10.19 -3.78 20.68
C SER A 34 -8.82 -4.21 21.23
N ASP A 35 -8.74 -4.55 22.52
CA ASP A 35 -7.51 -5.03 23.13
C ASP A 35 -7.16 -6.45 22.69
N ALA A 36 -8.15 -7.33 22.52
CA ALA A 36 -7.92 -8.66 21.94
C ALA A 36 -7.35 -8.55 20.52
N VAL A 37 -7.85 -7.61 19.72
CA VAL A 37 -7.35 -7.29 18.37
C VAL A 37 -5.90 -6.80 18.41
N LYS A 38 -5.56 -5.87 19.32
CA LYS A 38 -4.17 -5.37 19.48
C LYS A 38 -3.20 -6.49 19.88
N HIS A 39 -3.59 -7.33 20.83
CA HIS A 39 -2.77 -8.46 21.28
C HIS A 39 -2.56 -9.48 20.15
N ALA A 40 -3.61 -9.80 19.40
CA ALA A 40 -3.51 -10.71 18.27
C ALA A 40 -2.64 -10.13 17.14
N ALA A 41 -2.82 -8.86 16.80
CA ALA A 41 -2.01 -8.18 15.81
C ALA A 41 -0.52 -8.22 16.18
N ARG A 42 -0.19 -7.91 17.44
CA ARG A 42 1.19 -8.02 17.95
C ARG A 42 1.72 -9.45 17.88
N ARG A 43 0.92 -10.46 18.27
CA ARG A 43 1.29 -11.88 18.22
C ARG A 43 1.55 -12.37 16.79
N HIS A 44 0.82 -11.84 15.80
CA HIS A 44 0.94 -12.22 14.40
C HIS A 44 1.83 -11.29 13.56
N GLY A 45 2.52 -10.32 14.19
CA GLY A 45 3.41 -9.38 13.52
C GLY A 45 2.70 -8.41 12.57
N ILE A 46 1.45 -8.05 12.87
CA ILE A 46 0.60 -7.17 12.06
C ILE A 46 0.60 -5.78 12.68
N GLU A 47 1.02 -4.78 11.91
CA GLU A 47 0.94 -3.39 12.32
C GLU A 47 -0.47 -2.83 12.03
N LEU A 48 -1.17 -2.34 13.05
CA LEU A 48 -2.49 -1.69 12.95
C LEU A 48 -2.40 -0.22 12.52
N ARG A 49 -1.39 0.12 11.71
CA ARG A 49 -1.18 1.49 11.23
C ARG A 49 -1.99 1.72 9.96
N LYS A 50 -2.86 2.72 9.99
CA LYS A 50 -3.55 3.21 8.79
C LYS A 50 -2.52 3.67 7.76
N CYS A 51 -2.77 3.36 6.49
CA CYS A 51 -1.90 3.65 5.36
C CYS A 51 -2.70 4.28 4.21
N GLY A 52 -2.02 5.02 3.32
CA GLY A 52 -2.67 5.64 2.16
C GLY A 52 -3.65 6.75 2.56
N GLU A 53 -4.77 6.85 1.85
CA GLU A 53 -5.88 7.77 2.16
C GLU A 53 -6.56 7.54 3.52
N ALA A 54 -6.38 6.36 4.13
CA ALA A 54 -6.99 6.05 5.41
C ALA A 54 -6.36 6.83 6.59
N VAL A 55 -5.23 7.51 6.37
CA VAL A 55 -4.62 8.35 7.41
C VAL A 55 -5.39 9.67 7.54
N PRO A 56 -5.71 10.15 8.76
CA PRO A 56 -6.45 11.41 8.94
C PRO A 56 -5.79 12.64 8.33
N ASN A 57 -4.48 12.59 8.10
CA ASN A 57 -3.68 13.66 7.50
C ASN A 57 -3.31 13.38 6.04
N ALA A 58 -4.08 12.54 5.34
CA ALA A 58 -3.88 12.25 3.92
C ALA A 58 -4.10 13.53 3.11
N ARG A 59 -3.02 14.08 2.55
CA ARG A 59 -3.07 15.30 1.72
C ARG A 59 -3.39 15.02 0.26
N TYR A 60 -3.16 13.79 -0.20
CA TYR A 60 -3.27 13.41 -1.60
C TYR A 60 -3.94 12.04 -1.69
N SER A 61 -4.72 11.86 -2.74
CA SER A 61 -5.41 10.61 -3.04
C SER A 61 -4.43 9.49 -3.43
N ASP A 62 -4.78 8.24 -3.11
CA ASP A 62 -4.07 7.03 -3.48
C ASP A 62 -3.94 6.91 -5.01
N ASP A 63 -4.96 7.33 -5.78
CA ASP A 63 -4.92 7.37 -7.24
C ASP A 63 -3.84 8.32 -7.76
N LEU A 64 -3.71 9.49 -7.14
CA LEU A 64 -2.71 10.48 -7.52
C LEU A 64 -1.29 9.96 -7.22
N ILE A 65 -1.11 9.26 -6.10
CA ILE A 65 0.14 8.61 -5.72
C ILE A 65 0.48 7.46 -6.67
N GLU A 66 -0.51 6.68 -7.10
CA GLU A 66 -0.30 5.59 -8.05
C GLU A 66 0.11 6.12 -9.42
N LYS A 67 -0.51 7.20 -9.90
CA LYS A 67 -0.08 7.90 -11.12
C LYS A 67 1.36 8.40 -11.00
N ALA A 68 1.75 8.91 -9.83
CA ALA A 68 3.12 9.33 -9.57
C ALA A 68 4.12 8.16 -9.65
N ARG A 69 3.73 6.98 -9.16
CA ARG A 69 4.54 5.75 -9.28
C ARG A 69 4.67 5.29 -10.73
N GLN A 70 3.57 5.31 -11.48
CA GLN A 70 3.59 4.94 -12.90
C GLN A 70 4.56 5.84 -13.69
N LEU A 71 4.54 7.15 -13.45
CA LEU A 71 5.49 8.08 -14.06
C LEU A 71 6.94 7.81 -13.63
N HIS A 72 7.15 7.46 -12.36
CA HIS A 72 8.49 7.12 -11.88
C HIS A 72 9.01 5.81 -12.51
N ASP A 73 8.14 4.80 -12.65
CA ASP A 73 8.45 3.53 -13.33
C ASP A 73 8.72 3.72 -14.83
N GLN A 74 8.15 4.74 -15.45
CA GLN A 74 8.48 5.19 -16.83
C GLN A 74 9.83 5.93 -16.92
N GLY A 75 10.51 6.18 -15.80
CA GLY A 75 11.81 6.85 -15.76
C GLY A 75 11.76 8.36 -15.54
N TYR A 76 10.58 8.95 -15.30
CA TYR A 76 10.50 10.38 -15.00
C TYR A 76 11.07 10.67 -13.60
N GLY A 77 11.92 11.71 -13.51
CA GLY A 77 12.52 12.12 -12.25
C GLY A 77 11.50 12.72 -11.26
N PRO A 78 11.68 12.56 -9.93
CA PRO A 78 10.75 13.06 -8.92
C PRO A 78 10.44 14.56 -9.00
N ARG A 79 11.42 15.40 -9.35
CA ARG A 79 11.20 16.84 -9.54
C ARG A 79 10.20 17.15 -10.66
N TRP A 80 10.30 16.42 -11.77
CA TRP A 80 9.40 16.59 -12.90
C TRP A 80 7.98 16.14 -12.53
N ILE A 81 7.86 14.98 -11.87
CA ILE A 81 6.57 14.44 -11.41
C ILE A 81 5.91 15.37 -10.40
N SER A 82 6.67 15.93 -9.45
CA SER A 82 6.18 16.89 -8.46
C SER A 82 5.53 18.11 -9.12
N ARG A 83 6.19 18.70 -10.12
CA ARG A 83 5.61 19.83 -10.88
C ARG A 83 4.38 19.40 -11.69
N ARG A 84 4.45 18.22 -12.34
CA ARG A 84 3.39 17.73 -13.21
C ARG A 84 2.10 17.42 -12.45
N LEU A 85 2.21 16.84 -11.26
CA LEU A 85 1.07 16.44 -10.43
C LEU A 85 0.74 17.46 -9.33
N GLN A 86 1.49 18.56 -9.24
CA GLN A 86 1.38 19.59 -8.19
C GLN A 86 1.45 19.01 -6.77
N ILE A 87 2.25 17.97 -6.59
CA ILE A 87 2.50 17.32 -5.29
C ILE A 87 3.79 17.90 -4.74
N ASN A 88 3.84 18.16 -3.43
CA ASN A 88 5.09 18.50 -2.76
C ASN A 88 6.14 17.38 -2.98
N GLU A 89 7.33 17.76 -3.43
CA GLU A 89 8.45 16.86 -3.73
C GLU A 89 8.83 15.97 -2.53
N TRP A 90 8.71 16.47 -1.29
CA TRP A 90 8.91 15.68 -0.07
C TRP A 90 7.90 14.54 0.03
N THR A 91 6.62 14.85 -0.17
CA THR A 91 5.54 13.86 -0.09
C THR A 91 5.69 12.82 -1.19
N LEU A 92 6.07 13.26 -2.39
CA LEU A 92 6.36 12.39 -3.52
C LEU A 92 7.52 11.44 -3.22
N ARG A 93 8.66 11.93 -2.71
CA ARG A 93 9.78 11.08 -2.28
C ARG A 93 9.35 10.09 -1.21
N SER A 94 8.53 10.54 -0.26
CA SER A 94 8.01 9.65 0.78
C SER A 94 7.17 8.51 0.19
N ALA A 95 6.30 8.83 -0.77
CA ALA A 95 5.40 7.87 -1.41
C ALA A 95 6.11 6.88 -2.36
N LEU A 96 7.20 7.31 -3.01
CA LEU A 96 8.01 6.49 -3.91
C LEU A 96 8.95 5.55 -3.12
N TYR A 97 9.69 6.10 -2.15
CA TYR A 97 10.81 5.39 -1.54
C TYR A 97 10.49 4.67 -0.22
N TYR A 98 9.43 5.02 0.50
CA TYR A 98 9.09 4.32 1.75
C TYR A 98 8.20 3.10 1.49
N ARG A 99 8.81 1.91 1.62
CA ARG A 99 8.17 0.59 1.44
C ARG A 99 6.88 0.39 2.23
N GLN A 100 6.77 0.99 3.43
CA GLN A 100 5.57 0.91 4.27
C GLN A 100 4.36 1.66 3.69
N ARG A 101 4.58 2.68 2.84
CA ARG A 101 3.51 3.43 2.12
C ARG A 101 3.17 2.82 0.75
N GLN A 102 3.86 1.74 0.35
CA GLN A 102 3.64 1.02 -0.91
C GLN A 102 2.50 -0.01 -0.83
N ARG A 103 1.65 0.04 0.21
CA ARG A 103 0.44 -0.78 0.31
C ARG A 103 -0.78 0.07 -0.06
N PRO A 104 -1.07 0.28 -1.36
CA PRO A 104 -2.30 0.93 -1.77
C PRO A 104 -3.51 0.11 -1.32
N ALA A 105 -4.59 0.79 -0.92
CA ALA A 105 -5.83 0.15 -0.46
C ALA A 105 -6.48 -0.74 -1.54
N GLY A 106 -6.11 -0.58 -2.81
CA GLY A 106 -6.56 -1.44 -3.89
C GLY A 106 -5.63 -1.44 -5.11
N SER A 107 -4.52 -2.18 -5.09
CA SER A 107 -3.87 -2.55 -6.37
C SER A 107 -2.89 -3.75 -6.31
N LEU A 108 -3.12 -4.72 -5.41
CA LEU A 108 -2.43 -6.03 -5.53
C LEU A 108 -2.58 -6.64 -6.94
N LEU A 109 -3.71 -6.34 -7.61
CA LEU A 109 -4.00 -6.75 -8.99
C LEU A 109 -3.20 -5.98 -10.07
N GLN A 110 -2.89 -4.69 -9.88
CA GLN A 110 -2.11 -3.94 -10.88
C GLN A 110 -0.64 -4.33 -10.85
N ARG A 111 -0.06 -4.61 -9.67
CA ARG A 111 1.34 -5.08 -9.58
C ARG A 111 1.55 -6.46 -10.20
N ALA A 112 0.57 -7.34 -10.12
CA ALA A 112 0.62 -8.64 -10.83
C ALA A 112 0.64 -8.43 -12.36
N ARG A 113 -0.14 -7.46 -12.87
CA ARG A 113 -0.15 -7.06 -14.28
C ARG A 113 1.16 -6.39 -14.73
N SER A 114 1.66 -5.39 -14.00
CA SER A 114 2.88 -4.65 -14.38
C SER A 114 4.15 -5.50 -14.32
N ARG A 115 4.16 -6.58 -13.51
CA ARG A 115 5.26 -7.55 -13.49
C ARG A 115 5.15 -8.56 -14.65
N ALA A 116 3.93 -8.89 -15.07
CA ALA A 116 3.67 -9.71 -16.26
C ALA A 116 3.98 -8.96 -17.56
N ASP A 117 3.66 -7.66 -17.66
CA ASP A 117 4.04 -6.79 -18.79
C ASP A 117 5.56 -6.59 -18.89
N ARG A 118 6.26 -6.55 -17.74
CA ARG A 118 7.74 -6.52 -17.70
C ARG A 118 8.43 -7.83 -18.11
N ALA A 119 7.67 -8.92 -18.26
CA ALA A 119 8.19 -10.20 -18.77
C ALA A 119 8.13 -10.31 -20.30
N ALA A 120 7.67 -9.27 -21.01
CA ALA A 120 7.87 -9.14 -22.45
C ALA A 120 9.25 -8.50 -22.72
N PRO A 121 10.04 -9.05 -23.66
CA PRO A 121 11.47 -8.75 -23.73
C PRO A 121 11.74 -7.31 -24.20
N VAL A 122 12.54 -6.60 -23.41
CA VAL A 122 13.36 -5.44 -23.82
C VAL A 122 14.41 -5.95 -24.83
N ALA A 123 13.99 -6.24 -26.05
CA ALA A 123 14.85 -6.73 -27.13
C ALA A 123 14.44 -6.11 -28.47
N ALA A 124 14.34 -4.77 -28.54
CA ALA A 124 14.20 -4.08 -29.82
C ALA A 124 14.49 -2.57 -29.69
N SER A 125 15.75 -2.17 -29.49
CA SER A 125 16.23 -0.83 -29.91
C SER A 125 17.73 -0.67 -29.69
N GLN A 126 18.55 -1.52 -30.31
CA GLN A 126 19.93 -1.19 -30.64
C GLN A 126 20.24 -1.79 -32.02
N ALA A 127 19.72 -1.15 -33.07
CA ALA A 127 20.12 -1.45 -34.44
C ALA A 127 19.80 -0.24 -35.34
N THR A 128 20.62 0.80 -35.24
CA THR A 128 20.79 1.75 -36.35
C THR A 128 22.18 2.37 -36.25
N ALA A 129 23.17 1.62 -36.77
CA ALA A 129 24.42 2.17 -37.24
C ALA A 129 24.35 2.19 -38.77
N LYS A 130 24.45 3.38 -39.35
CA LYS A 130 24.96 3.58 -40.71
C LYS A 130 25.63 4.94 -40.78
#